data_AF-A0A852MEI7-F1
#
_entry.id   AF-A0A852MEI7-F1
#
_cell.length_a   1.000
_cell.length_b   1.000
_cell.length_c   1.000
_cell.angle_alpha   90.00
_cell.angle_beta   90.00
_cell.angle_gamma   90.00
#
_symmetry.space_group_name_H-M   'P 1'
#
loop_
_entity.id
_entity.type
_entity.pdbx_description
1 polymer ?
#
loop_
_entity_poly.entity_id
_entity_poly.type
_entity_poly.pdbx_seq_one_letter_code
_entity_poly.pdbx_strand_id
1 'polypeptide(L)'
;SNLSANCWSHLHPVNMFNSYNVKFQHSKALTSPYPGSHIERSQVPVDKVAWLTEWKDYNPVEYTAKSVLAGPSWADPQINDEGFSPKFNERDGEVERKSLNGLYVVENGRPRNPAGRTGITGRGLLGRWGPNHAADPVVTRWKRDGSGNKVAHPVTGKNILQFVAIKRRDCGEWAIPGGMVDPGEKITATLKREFEEEALNSLQKSPEEKAKLEKQLHKLFSQEHFVVYRGYVDDPRNTDNAWMETEAVNYHDETGETMDNLPLEAGDDAGVVKWVDISEKLQLYASHSYFIKLVTEKRGAHWSEDPGSECHK
;
A
#
# COMPACT_ATOMS: atom_id res chain seq x y z
N SER A 1 59.63 30.03 11.00
CA SER A 1 58.52 30.99 10.84
C SER A 1 57.24 30.21 10.81
N ASN A 2 56.47 30.34 11.89
CA ASN A 2 55.19 29.66 12.14
C ASN A 2 54.17 29.97 11.05
N LEU A 3 53.33 28.98 10.71
CA LEU A 3 51.90 29.18 10.46
C LEU A 3 51.18 27.84 10.64
N SER A 4 50.51 27.72 11.78
CA SER A 4 49.45 26.77 12.10
C SER A 4 48.08 27.44 11.86
N ALA A 5 47.11 26.67 11.34
CA ALA A 5 45.65 26.77 11.55
C ALA A 5 44.97 25.82 10.52
N ASN A 6 44.52 24.60 10.86
CA ASN A 6 43.33 24.17 11.60
C ASN A 6 41.95 24.60 11.04
N CYS A 7 41.03 23.61 11.10
CA CYS A 7 39.58 23.59 10.85
C CYS A 7 39.15 23.39 9.38
N TRP A 8 39.01 22.15 8.90
CA TRP A 8 37.88 21.23 9.10
C TRP A 8 36.53 21.89 8.83
N SER A 9 36.04 21.59 7.63
CA SER A 9 34.77 21.98 7.04
C SER A 9 33.58 21.40 7.80
N HIS A 10 32.83 22.26 8.49
CA HIS A 10 31.43 21.98 8.83
C HIS A 10 30.56 22.27 7.60
N LEU A 11 30.29 21.23 6.79
CA LEU A 11 29.19 21.27 5.83
C LEU A 11 27.94 20.80 6.55
N HIS A 12 27.06 21.75 6.87
CA HIS A 12 25.70 21.49 7.35
C HIS A 12 24.92 20.65 6.31
N PRO A 13 24.14 19.65 6.74
CA PRO A 13 23.25 18.94 5.83
C PRO A 13 22.15 19.89 5.35
N VAL A 14 22.12 20.14 4.04
CA VAL A 14 21.09 20.92 3.37
C VAL A 14 19.76 20.18 3.50
N ASN A 15 18.86 20.79 4.24
CA ASN A 15 17.49 20.32 4.48
C ASN A 15 16.68 20.50 3.16
N MET A 16 16.71 19.49 2.28
CA MET A 16 15.83 19.43 1.10
C MET A 16 14.44 18.94 1.51
N PHE A 17 13.74 19.73 2.31
CA PHE A 17 12.30 19.64 2.52
C PHE A 17 11.70 21.00 2.21
N ASN A 18 11.54 21.31 0.92
CA ASN A 18 10.52 22.24 0.44
C ASN A 18 10.59 22.38 -1.08
N SER A 19 9.76 21.63 -1.78
CA SER A 19 8.91 22.17 -2.86
C SER A 19 8.04 21.03 -3.39
N TYR A 20 6.73 21.28 -3.42
CA TYR A 20 5.66 20.35 -3.83
C TYR A 20 5.21 19.29 -2.81
N ASN A 21 5.11 19.63 -1.52
CA ASN A 21 4.20 18.90 -0.63
C ASN A 21 2.77 19.43 -0.87
N VAL A 22 2.03 18.81 -1.79
CA VAL A 22 0.59 18.69 -1.57
C VAL A 22 0.47 18.07 -0.18
N LYS A 23 -0.10 18.79 0.79
CA LYS A 23 -0.31 18.26 2.14
C LYS A 23 -1.13 16.98 2.00
N PHE A 24 -0.46 15.83 2.00
CA PHE A 24 -1.13 14.54 2.03
C PHE A 24 -1.81 14.45 3.39
N GLN A 25 -3.11 14.71 3.41
CA GLN A 25 -3.93 14.60 4.59
C GLN A 25 -4.79 13.35 4.40
N HIS A 26 -4.57 12.38 5.28
CA HIS A 26 -5.36 11.16 5.26
C HIS A 26 -6.84 11.46 5.53
N SER A 27 -7.72 10.73 4.86
CA SER A 27 -9.17 10.91 4.94
C SER A 27 -9.86 9.61 5.29
N LYS A 28 -9.42 8.49 4.70
CA LYS A 28 -9.94 7.16 5.00
C LYS A 28 -9.60 6.76 6.44
N ALA A 29 -8.40 7.11 6.91
CA ALA A 29 -7.99 6.92 8.30
C ALA A 29 -8.83 7.71 9.32
N LEU A 30 -9.69 8.64 8.89
CA LEU A 30 -10.60 9.41 9.75
C LEU A 30 -12.05 8.89 9.70
N THR A 31 -12.33 7.89 8.86
CA THR A 31 -13.70 7.35 8.68
C THR A 31 -14.12 6.45 9.83
N SER A 32 -15.42 6.49 10.14
CA SER A 32 -16.07 5.67 11.16
C SER A 32 -17.33 4.98 10.58
N PRO A 33 -17.78 3.86 11.16
CA PRO A 33 -17.15 3.14 12.28
C PRO A 33 -15.81 2.50 11.88
N TYR A 34 -14.93 2.27 12.86
CA TYR A 34 -13.68 1.55 12.63
C TYR A 34 -13.98 0.17 12.02
N PRO A 35 -13.27 -0.28 10.97
CA PRO A 35 -13.62 -1.49 10.22
C PRO A 35 -13.90 -2.71 11.09
N GLY A 36 -14.98 -3.43 10.79
CA GLY A 36 -15.39 -4.64 11.52
C GLY A 36 -15.87 -4.39 12.96
N SER A 37 -16.25 -3.16 13.30
CA SER A 37 -16.70 -2.79 14.65
C SER A 37 -17.81 -1.74 14.65
N HIS A 38 -18.28 -1.37 15.85
CA HIS A 38 -19.18 -0.23 16.09
C HIS A 38 -18.43 0.95 16.76
N ILE A 39 -17.10 0.95 16.73
CA ILE A 39 -16.28 1.95 17.39
C ILE A 39 -16.22 3.21 16.53
N GLU A 40 -16.71 4.31 17.07
CA GLU A 40 -16.62 5.64 16.45
C GLU A 40 -15.30 6.31 16.84
N ARG A 41 -14.60 6.88 15.86
CA ARG A 41 -13.40 7.69 16.13
C ARG A 41 -13.80 9.02 16.76
N SER A 42 -12.93 9.56 17.62
CA SER A 42 -13.04 10.95 18.04
C SER A 42 -12.90 11.85 16.80
N GLN A 43 -13.76 12.85 16.66
CA GLN A 43 -13.71 13.77 15.52
C GLN A 43 -12.39 14.55 15.52
N VAL A 44 -11.69 14.56 14.38
CA VAL A 44 -10.43 15.29 14.18
C VAL A 44 -10.65 16.40 13.15
N PRO A 45 -10.69 17.68 13.57
CA PRO A 45 -10.76 18.80 12.65
C PRO A 45 -9.57 18.79 11.67
N VAL A 46 -9.83 19.24 10.44
CA VAL A 46 -8.84 19.23 9.35
C VAL A 46 -7.57 20.01 9.73
N ASP A 47 -7.68 21.10 10.47
CA ASP A 47 -6.55 21.91 10.95
C ASP A 47 -5.80 21.28 12.15
N LYS A 48 -6.37 20.24 12.76
CA LYS A 48 -5.85 19.54 13.94
C LYS A 48 -5.30 18.14 13.64
N VAL A 49 -5.32 17.67 12.39
CA VAL A 49 -4.73 16.38 12.01
C VAL A 49 -3.22 16.34 12.31
N ALA A 50 -2.47 17.38 11.95
CA ALA A 50 -1.02 17.39 12.15
C ALA A 50 -0.64 17.40 13.63
N TRP A 51 0.27 16.49 14.04
CA TRP A 51 0.77 16.40 15.43
C TRP A 51 1.43 17.69 15.92
N LEU A 52 2.04 18.47 15.02
CA LEU A 52 2.65 19.77 15.32
C LEU A 52 1.63 20.81 15.80
N THR A 53 0.37 20.67 15.40
CA THR A 53 -0.69 21.52 15.92
C THR A 53 -1.01 21.09 17.35
N GLU A 54 -0.80 22.01 18.29
CA GLU A 54 -1.13 21.79 19.70
C GLU A 54 -2.63 21.56 19.87
N TRP A 55 -2.97 20.52 20.64
CA TRP A 55 -4.33 20.17 20.98
C TRP A 55 -4.35 19.38 22.28
N LYS A 56 -4.43 20.09 23.42
CA LYS A 56 -4.38 19.48 24.76
C LYS A 56 -5.62 18.64 25.07
N ASP A 57 -6.76 19.04 24.53
CA ASP A 57 -8.04 18.35 24.74
C ASP A 57 -8.24 17.15 23.79
N TYR A 58 -7.21 16.76 23.04
CA TYR A 58 -7.29 15.60 22.16
C TYR A 58 -7.42 14.31 22.99
N ASN A 59 -8.62 13.75 23.00
CA ASN A 59 -8.96 12.52 23.72
C ASN A 59 -9.49 11.47 22.73
N PRO A 60 -8.60 10.76 22.02
CA PRO A 60 -8.99 9.70 21.09
C PRO A 60 -9.59 8.50 21.83
N VAL A 61 -10.51 7.80 21.17
CA VAL A 61 -11.00 6.51 21.67
C VAL A 61 -9.87 5.48 21.62
N GLU A 62 -9.72 4.65 22.66
CA GLU A 62 -8.75 3.55 22.64
C GLU A 62 -9.39 2.25 22.17
N TYR A 63 -8.83 1.63 21.13
CA TYR A 63 -9.34 0.39 20.58
C TYR A 63 -8.25 -0.52 20.00
N THR A 64 -8.30 -1.80 20.39
CA THR A 64 -7.59 -2.89 19.73
C THR A 64 -8.57 -4.07 19.63
N ALA A 65 -8.69 -4.64 18.44
CA ALA A 65 -9.64 -5.71 18.17
C ALA A 65 -9.32 -6.97 18.99
N LYS A 66 -10.36 -7.72 19.38
CA LYS A 66 -10.19 -8.96 20.17
C LYS A 66 -9.28 -9.99 19.50
N SER A 67 -9.33 -10.07 18.17
CA SER A 67 -8.45 -10.94 17.38
C SER A 67 -6.97 -10.58 17.52
N VAL A 68 -6.63 -9.30 17.63
CA VAL A 68 -5.27 -8.82 17.88
C VAL A 68 -4.90 -9.04 19.35
N LEU A 69 -5.83 -8.77 20.28
CA LEU A 69 -5.62 -8.98 21.72
C LEU A 69 -5.42 -10.46 22.10
N ALA A 70 -5.93 -11.39 21.29
CA ALA A 70 -5.72 -12.82 21.49
C ALA A 70 -4.26 -13.27 21.31
N GLY A 71 -3.38 -12.38 20.81
CA GLY A 71 -1.95 -12.65 20.64
C GLY A 71 -1.61 -13.72 19.59
N PRO A 72 -2.20 -13.71 18.38
CA PRO A 72 -1.73 -14.57 17.31
C PRO A 72 -0.28 -14.24 16.92
N SER A 73 0.41 -15.15 16.24
CA SER A 73 1.84 -14.99 15.86
C SER A 73 2.15 -13.73 15.05
N TRP A 74 1.17 -13.22 14.31
CA TRP A 74 1.29 -11.99 13.51
C TRP A 74 1.04 -10.70 14.31
N ALA A 75 0.58 -10.77 15.56
CA ALA A 75 0.29 -9.62 16.40
C ALA A 75 1.34 -9.42 17.48
N ASP A 76 1.70 -8.17 17.75
CA ASP A 76 2.55 -7.82 18.89
C ASP A 76 1.80 -7.98 20.22
N PRO A 77 2.50 -8.16 21.36
CA PRO A 77 1.94 -7.92 22.68
C PRO A 77 1.45 -6.47 22.88
N GLN A 78 0.78 -6.19 24.00
CA GLN A 78 0.51 -4.82 24.42
C GLN A 78 1.82 -4.13 24.86
N ILE A 79 1.90 -2.81 24.69
CA ILE A 79 3.14 -2.04 24.92
C ILE A 79 3.67 -2.12 26.34
N ASN A 80 2.80 -2.36 27.32
CA ASN A 80 3.16 -2.47 28.72
C ASN A 80 3.29 -3.92 29.21
N ASP A 81 3.20 -4.91 28.30
CA ASP A 81 3.36 -6.31 28.66
C ASP A 81 4.83 -6.58 29.04
N GLU A 82 5.02 -7.33 30.14
CA GLU A 82 6.35 -7.67 30.62
C GLU A 82 7.13 -8.46 29.57
N GLY A 83 8.36 -8.02 29.28
CA GLY A 83 9.22 -8.65 28.30
C GLY A 83 9.02 -8.17 26.86
N PHE A 84 8.00 -7.35 26.56
CA PHE A 84 7.85 -6.74 25.23
C PHE A 84 8.61 -5.41 25.14
N SER A 85 9.80 -5.45 24.53
CA SER A 85 10.66 -4.26 24.30
C SER A 85 10.88 -4.03 22.80
N PRO A 86 9.89 -3.53 22.05
CA PRO A 86 10.00 -3.39 20.60
C PRO A 86 11.07 -2.37 20.20
N LYS A 87 11.83 -2.69 19.15
CA LYS A 87 12.85 -1.79 18.60
C LYS A 87 12.29 -0.99 17.42
N PHE A 88 11.61 0.10 17.74
CA PHE A 88 11.01 0.99 16.74
C PHE A 88 12.05 1.68 15.84
N ASN A 89 11.65 1.99 14.61
CA ASN A 89 12.51 2.57 13.57
C ASN A 89 13.72 1.72 13.16
N GLU A 90 13.72 0.42 13.48
CA GLU A 90 14.74 -0.53 13.07
C GLU A 90 14.17 -1.91 12.74
N ARG A 91 15.05 -2.84 12.34
CA ARG A 91 14.68 -4.23 12.17
C ARG A 91 14.76 -4.93 13.52
N ASP A 92 13.63 -5.47 13.97
CA ASP A 92 13.46 -6.07 15.29
C ASP A 92 13.24 -7.59 15.16
N GLY A 93 14.35 -8.33 15.03
CA GLY A 93 14.30 -9.75 14.69
C GLY A 93 13.72 -9.97 13.30
N GLU A 94 12.60 -10.70 13.22
CA GLU A 94 11.85 -10.98 11.98
C GLU A 94 10.84 -9.87 11.63
N VAL A 95 10.62 -8.91 12.53
CA VAL A 95 9.67 -7.81 12.32
C VAL A 95 10.41 -6.58 11.81
N GLU A 96 10.08 -6.14 10.59
CA GLU A 96 10.54 -4.85 10.08
C GLU A 96 9.70 -3.74 10.73
N ARG A 97 10.32 -2.91 11.58
CA ARG A 97 9.65 -1.76 12.21
C ARG A 97 10.09 -0.44 11.58
N LYS A 98 10.93 -0.44 10.54
CA LYS A 98 11.28 0.77 9.79
C LYS A 98 10.12 1.18 8.90
N SER A 99 9.67 2.41 9.09
CA SER A 99 8.77 3.04 8.13
C SER A 99 9.50 3.33 6.83
N LEU A 100 8.80 3.11 5.73
CA LEU A 100 9.22 3.43 4.38
C LEU A 100 9.19 4.94 4.11
N ASN A 101 8.58 5.73 4.99
CA ASN A 101 8.55 7.20 4.98
C ASN A 101 9.61 7.84 5.89
N GLY A 102 10.56 7.06 6.40
CA GLY A 102 11.58 7.53 7.34
C GLY A 102 11.15 7.38 8.80
N LEU A 103 11.81 8.10 9.69
CA LEU A 103 11.63 7.95 11.13
C LEU A 103 10.24 8.44 11.58
N TYR A 104 9.56 7.65 12.41
CA TYR A 104 8.37 8.08 13.15
C TYR A 104 8.70 8.33 14.62
N VAL A 105 7.93 9.24 15.22
CA VAL A 105 8.06 9.58 16.63
C VAL A 105 7.50 8.44 17.49
N VAL A 106 8.18 8.13 18.58
CA VAL A 106 7.67 7.27 19.65
C VAL A 106 7.40 8.15 20.86
N GLU A 107 6.16 8.13 21.35
CA GLU A 107 5.74 8.88 22.53
C GLU A 107 5.00 7.95 23.50
N ASN A 108 5.32 8.04 24.79
CA ASN A 108 4.77 7.17 25.83
C ASN A 108 4.91 5.68 25.48
N GLY A 109 6.05 5.31 24.89
CA GLY A 109 6.34 3.95 24.46
C GLY A 109 5.63 3.50 23.18
N ARG A 110 4.81 4.34 22.54
CA ARG A 110 3.98 3.97 21.37
C ARG A 110 4.38 4.79 20.13
N PRO A 111 4.35 4.20 18.93
CA PRO A 111 4.53 4.96 17.69
C PRO A 111 3.43 6.03 17.53
N ARG A 112 3.76 7.13 16.86
CA ARG A 112 2.82 8.12 16.35
C ARG A 112 2.71 8.01 14.84
N ASN A 113 1.49 7.92 14.34
CA ASN A 113 1.18 7.85 12.91
C ASN A 113 1.80 9.04 12.17
N PRO A 114 2.65 8.80 11.15
CA PRO A 114 3.39 9.86 10.47
C PRO A 114 2.48 10.83 9.70
N ALA A 115 1.26 10.42 9.34
CA ALA A 115 0.29 11.26 8.65
C ALA A 115 -0.57 12.15 9.58
N GLY A 116 -0.53 11.91 10.90
CA GLY A 116 -1.26 12.71 11.89
C GLY A 116 -2.24 11.92 12.76
N ARG A 117 -3.04 12.67 13.51
CA ARG A 117 -4.11 12.17 14.39
C ARG A 117 -5.22 11.52 13.58
N THR A 118 -5.74 10.42 14.09
CA THR A 118 -6.80 9.61 13.48
C THR A 118 -8.07 9.52 14.33
N GLY A 119 -8.06 10.10 15.53
CA GLY A 119 -9.19 10.04 16.47
C GLY A 119 -9.29 8.73 17.25
N ILE A 120 -8.33 7.81 17.08
CA ILE A 120 -8.30 6.52 17.77
C ILE A 120 -6.85 6.13 18.14
N THR A 121 -6.64 5.70 19.37
CA THR A 121 -5.39 5.06 19.82
C THR A 121 -5.59 3.54 19.90
N GLY A 122 -4.50 2.81 20.06
CA GLY A 122 -4.50 1.36 20.00
C GLY A 122 -3.98 0.89 18.66
N ARG A 123 -4.26 -0.37 18.31
CA ARG A 123 -3.88 -0.92 17.01
C ARG A 123 -5.09 -1.18 16.11
N GLY A 124 -6.29 -1.12 16.66
CA GLY A 124 -7.49 -1.58 15.97
C GLY A 124 -7.31 -3.02 15.47
N LEU A 125 -7.40 -3.25 14.17
CA LEU A 125 -7.21 -4.56 13.53
C LEU A 125 -5.76 -4.87 13.15
N LEU A 126 -4.83 -3.92 13.30
CA LEU A 126 -3.44 -4.10 12.89
C LEU A 126 -2.65 -4.89 13.94
N GLY A 127 -1.82 -5.82 13.48
CA GLY A 127 -1.05 -6.68 14.37
C GLY A 127 0.11 -5.96 15.04
N ARG A 128 0.82 -5.11 14.30
CA ARG A 128 2.06 -4.47 14.75
C ARG A 128 1.82 -3.07 15.26
N TRP A 129 2.58 -2.66 16.28
CA TRP A 129 2.73 -1.26 16.63
C TRP A 129 3.60 -0.56 15.58
N GLY A 130 3.15 0.59 15.07
CA GLY A 130 3.82 1.33 14.01
C GLY A 130 3.43 0.84 12.60
N PRO A 131 4.38 0.74 11.66
CA PRO A 131 4.07 0.33 10.29
C PRO A 131 3.67 -1.16 10.24
N ASN A 132 2.63 -1.45 9.48
CA ASN A 132 2.19 -2.79 9.10
C ASN A 132 2.38 -2.90 7.60
N HIS A 133 3.41 -3.65 7.20
CA HIS A 133 3.86 -3.71 5.81
C HIS A 133 3.02 -4.67 4.97
N ALA A 134 2.60 -4.20 3.81
CA ALA A 134 1.95 -4.95 2.75
C ALA A 134 2.78 -4.88 1.46
N ALA A 135 2.41 -5.70 0.48
CA ALA A 135 2.95 -5.62 -0.87
C ALA A 135 1.82 -5.71 -1.90
N ASP A 136 1.86 -4.85 -2.91
CA ASP A 136 0.80 -4.70 -3.92
C ASP A 136 1.33 -5.00 -5.33
N PRO A 137 1.15 -6.24 -5.85
CA PRO A 137 1.56 -6.61 -7.20
C PRO A 137 0.58 -6.07 -8.24
N VAL A 138 0.92 -4.94 -8.86
CA VAL A 138 0.12 -4.32 -9.93
C VAL A 138 0.44 -5.01 -11.26
N VAL A 139 -0.19 -6.15 -11.52
CA VAL A 139 -0.05 -6.89 -12.78
C VAL A 139 -0.91 -6.25 -13.87
N THR A 140 -0.29 -5.86 -14.98
CA THR A 140 -0.93 -5.12 -16.07
C THR A 140 -0.70 -5.75 -17.44
N ARG A 141 -1.63 -5.52 -18.37
CA ARG A 141 -1.47 -5.82 -19.80
C ARG A 141 -2.17 -4.76 -20.64
N TRP A 142 -1.82 -4.65 -21.91
CA TRP A 142 -2.61 -3.85 -22.86
C TRP A 142 -3.95 -4.53 -23.15
N LYS A 143 -5.03 -3.75 -23.22
CA LYS A 143 -6.30 -4.24 -23.76
C LYS A 143 -6.10 -4.56 -25.24
N ARG A 144 -6.55 -5.74 -25.68
CA ARG A 144 -6.46 -6.21 -27.06
C ARG A 144 -7.82 -6.48 -27.68
N ASP A 145 -7.94 -6.27 -28.98
CA ASP A 145 -9.10 -6.67 -29.77
C ASP A 145 -9.04 -8.17 -30.17
N GLY A 146 -10.06 -8.65 -30.89
CA GLY A 146 -10.11 -10.04 -31.36
C GLY A 146 -9.01 -10.44 -32.35
N SER A 147 -8.26 -9.48 -32.89
CA SER A 147 -7.09 -9.69 -33.75
C SER A 147 -5.77 -9.57 -32.99
N GLY A 148 -5.81 -9.34 -31.67
CA GLY A 148 -4.64 -9.19 -30.82
C GLY A 148 -4.01 -7.80 -30.86
N ASN A 149 -4.62 -6.80 -31.52
CA ASN A 149 -4.08 -5.44 -31.58
C ASN A 149 -4.43 -4.65 -30.32
N LYS A 150 -3.56 -3.73 -29.90
CA LYS A 150 -3.84 -2.84 -28.76
C LYS A 150 -5.02 -1.93 -29.08
N VAL A 151 -5.90 -1.75 -28.09
CA VAL A 151 -7.08 -0.89 -28.23
C VAL A 151 -6.75 0.51 -27.73
N ALA A 152 -6.83 1.51 -28.60
CA ALA A 152 -6.73 2.93 -28.24
C ALA A 152 -8.05 3.48 -27.72
N HIS A 153 -8.00 4.33 -26.69
CA HIS A 153 -9.16 5.06 -26.21
C HIS A 153 -9.50 6.21 -27.16
N PRO A 154 -10.76 6.39 -27.57
CA PRO A 154 -11.14 7.40 -28.57
C PRO A 154 -10.86 8.84 -28.12
N VAL A 155 -10.93 9.12 -26.81
CA VAL A 155 -10.73 10.47 -26.27
C VAL A 155 -9.26 10.88 -26.27
N THR A 156 -8.36 10.00 -25.81
CA THR A 156 -6.95 10.36 -25.59
C THR A 156 -6.03 9.90 -26.71
N GLY A 157 -6.50 9.02 -27.60
CA GLY A 157 -5.69 8.32 -28.60
C GLY A 157 -4.65 7.36 -28.01
N LYS A 158 -4.56 7.25 -26.68
CA LYS A 158 -3.62 6.37 -25.96
C LYS A 158 -4.22 4.98 -25.79
N ASN A 159 -3.37 3.96 -25.75
CA ASN A 159 -3.81 2.58 -25.52
C ASN A 159 -4.43 2.42 -24.12
N ILE A 160 -5.49 1.61 -24.05
CA ILE A 160 -6.16 1.22 -22.80
C ILE A 160 -5.31 0.16 -22.13
N LEU A 161 -4.96 0.41 -20.87
CA LEU A 161 -4.26 -0.53 -20.00
C LEU A 161 -5.28 -1.26 -19.13
N GLN A 162 -5.07 -2.54 -18.89
CA GLN A 162 -5.83 -3.33 -17.93
C GLN A 162 -4.92 -3.74 -16.77
N PHE A 163 -5.50 -3.90 -15.58
CA PHE A 163 -4.84 -4.56 -14.47
C PHE A 163 -5.71 -5.67 -13.89
N VAL A 164 -5.06 -6.61 -13.19
CA VAL A 164 -5.77 -7.64 -12.42
C VAL A 164 -6.27 -7.00 -11.13
N ALA A 165 -7.58 -7.08 -10.90
CA ALA A 165 -8.21 -6.60 -9.68
C ALA A 165 -9.03 -7.70 -9.02
N ILE A 166 -9.07 -7.67 -7.69
CA ILE A 166 -9.96 -8.51 -6.88
C ILE A 166 -11.05 -7.65 -6.25
N LYS A 167 -12.23 -8.24 -6.04
CA LYS A 167 -13.29 -7.65 -5.22
C LYS A 167 -13.23 -8.28 -3.84
N ARG A 168 -12.84 -7.51 -2.83
CA ARG A 168 -12.65 -8.01 -1.47
C ARG A 168 -13.96 -8.51 -0.88
N ARG A 169 -13.95 -9.60 -0.12
CA ARG A 169 -15.16 -10.15 0.53
C ARG A 169 -15.65 -9.32 1.71
N ASP A 170 -14.74 -8.67 2.43
CA ASP A 170 -15.01 -7.92 3.66
C ASP A 170 -15.76 -6.61 3.43
N CYS A 171 -15.39 -5.84 2.40
CA CYS A 171 -16.00 -4.54 2.08
C CYS A 171 -16.69 -4.48 0.71
N GLY A 172 -16.48 -5.47 -0.16
CA GLY A 172 -17.04 -5.46 -1.51
C GLY A 172 -16.39 -4.45 -2.46
N GLU A 173 -15.26 -3.85 -2.08
CA GLU A 173 -14.52 -2.90 -2.91
C GLU A 173 -13.53 -3.61 -3.84
N TRP A 174 -13.26 -2.99 -4.99
CA TRP A 174 -12.22 -3.44 -5.91
C TRP A 174 -10.83 -3.01 -5.41
N ALA A 175 -9.85 -3.90 -5.50
CA ALA A 175 -8.50 -3.68 -5.00
C ALA A 175 -7.44 -4.35 -5.89
N ILE A 176 -6.19 -3.92 -5.74
CA ILE A 176 -5.03 -4.69 -6.20
C ILE A 176 -4.96 -5.96 -5.34
N PRO A 177 -4.64 -7.13 -5.92
CA PRO A 177 -4.47 -8.39 -5.18
C PRO A 177 -3.16 -8.40 -4.39
N GLY A 178 -3.09 -7.57 -3.36
CA GLY A 178 -1.98 -7.49 -2.42
C GLY A 178 -2.38 -7.95 -1.02
N GLY A 179 -1.39 -8.08 -0.16
CA GLY A 179 -1.58 -8.54 1.21
C GLY A 179 -0.37 -8.29 2.09
N MET A 180 -0.41 -8.86 3.28
CA MET A 180 0.54 -8.57 4.35
C MET A 180 1.88 -9.26 4.09
N VAL A 181 2.97 -8.58 4.45
CA VAL A 181 4.30 -9.20 4.45
C VAL A 181 4.41 -10.11 5.67
N ASP A 182 4.70 -11.39 5.43
CA ASP A 182 4.89 -12.34 6.52
C ASP A 182 6.19 -12.07 7.29
N PRO A 183 6.27 -12.42 8.60
CA PRO A 183 7.50 -12.29 9.37
C PRO A 183 8.69 -12.95 8.68
N GLY A 184 9.78 -12.19 8.50
CA GLY A 184 10.99 -12.67 7.81
C GLY A 184 10.87 -12.80 6.28
N GLU A 185 9.69 -12.60 5.69
CA GLU A 185 9.48 -12.69 4.25
C GLU A 185 10.11 -11.48 3.53
N LYS A 186 10.64 -11.72 2.32
CA LYS A 186 11.09 -10.65 1.44
C LYS A 186 9.89 -10.09 0.67
N ILE A 187 9.81 -8.78 0.50
CA ILE A 187 8.77 -8.10 -0.31
C ILE A 187 8.57 -8.75 -1.69
N THR A 188 9.66 -9.12 -2.37
CA THR A 188 9.57 -9.78 -3.69
C THR A 188 8.90 -11.16 -3.65
N ALA A 189 9.02 -11.88 -2.54
CA ALA A 189 8.30 -13.13 -2.33
C ALA A 189 6.83 -12.85 -2.04
N THR A 190 6.53 -11.87 -1.17
CA THR A 190 5.16 -11.42 -0.87
C THR A 190 4.40 -11.03 -2.14
N LEU A 191 4.99 -10.20 -3.01
CA LEU A 191 4.36 -9.77 -4.27
C LEU A 191 3.95 -10.94 -5.17
N LYS A 192 4.79 -11.98 -5.25
CA LYS A 192 4.51 -13.17 -6.06
C LYS A 192 3.46 -14.04 -5.39
N ARG A 193 3.63 -14.31 -4.08
CA ARG A 193 2.71 -15.13 -3.27
C ARG A 193 1.31 -14.56 -3.29
N GLU A 194 1.14 -13.29 -2.92
CA GLU A 194 -0.16 -12.60 -2.88
C GLU A 194 -0.86 -12.65 -4.25
N PHE A 195 -0.14 -12.40 -5.34
CA PHE A 195 -0.72 -12.50 -6.67
C PHE A 195 -1.19 -13.93 -7.00
N GLU A 196 -0.37 -14.93 -6.68
CA GLU A 196 -0.70 -16.34 -6.91
C GLU A 196 -1.88 -16.81 -6.05
N GLU A 197 -1.94 -16.41 -4.79
CA GLU A 197 -2.99 -16.80 -3.84
C GLU A 197 -4.32 -16.10 -4.17
N GLU A 198 -4.31 -14.77 -4.31
CA GLU A 198 -5.53 -13.97 -4.44
C GLU A 198 -6.12 -13.94 -5.85
N ALA A 199 -5.27 -13.93 -6.87
CA ALA A 199 -5.71 -13.76 -8.26
C ALA A 199 -5.71 -15.06 -9.07
N LEU A 200 -5.02 -16.10 -8.59
CA LEU A 200 -4.89 -17.38 -9.28
C LEU A 200 -5.29 -18.58 -8.41
N ASN A 201 -5.83 -18.36 -7.20
CA ASN A 201 -6.27 -19.39 -6.26
C ASN A 201 -5.23 -20.51 -6.04
N SER A 202 -3.95 -20.14 -5.93
CA SER A 202 -2.86 -21.11 -5.87
C SER A 202 -2.99 -22.05 -4.66
N LEU A 203 -3.55 -21.61 -3.53
CA LEU A 203 -3.72 -22.43 -2.33
C LEU A 203 -4.53 -23.71 -2.57
N GLN A 204 -5.51 -23.67 -3.47
CA GLN A 204 -6.38 -24.80 -3.79
C GLN A 204 -5.84 -25.68 -4.94
N LYS A 205 -4.67 -25.34 -5.51
CA LYS A 205 -4.07 -26.07 -6.64
C LYS A 205 -3.11 -27.17 -6.20
N SER A 206 -3.01 -28.22 -7.04
CA SER A 206 -2.06 -29.31 -6.83
C SER A 206 -0.60 -28.84 -6.91
N PRO A 207 0.38 -29.58 -6.36
CA PRO A 207 1.80 -29.26 -6.51
C PRO A 207 2.25 -29.10 -7.97
N GLU A 208 1.71 -29.92 -8.88
CA GLU A 208 2.02 -29.87 -10.31
C GLU A 208 1.45 -28.62 -10.97
N GLU A 209 0.23 -28.24 -10.61
CA GLU A 209 -0.40 -26.99 -11.08
C GLU A 209 0.36 -25.76 -10.58
N LYS A 210 0.79 -25.77 -9.31
CA LYS A 210 1.64 -24.71 -8.73
C LYS A 210 2.96 -24.59 -9.47
N ALA A 211 3.65 -25.70 -9.74
CA ALA A 211 4.90 -25.68 -10.50
C ALA A 211 4.71 -25.14 -11.94
N LYS A 212 3.56 -25.43 -12.57
CA LYS A 212 3.21 -24.88 -13.88
C LYS A 212 2.96 -23.36 -13.81
N LEU A 213 2.19 -22.91 -12.83
CA LEU A 213 1.96 -21.47 -12.58
C LEU A 213 3.29 -20.76 -12.36
N GLU A 214 4.14 -21.29 -11.49
CA GLU A 214 5.44 -20.71 -11.18
C GLU A 214 6.28 -20.56 -12.44
N LYS A 215 6.35 -21.60 -13.29
CA LYS A 215 7.09 -21.56 -14.55
C LYS A 215 6.52 -20.51 -15.51
N GLN A 216 5.20 -20.38 -15.59
CA GLN A 216 4.54 -19.41 -16.47
C GLN A 216 4.76 -17.97 -15.98
N LEU A 217 4.64 -17.73 -14.69
CA LEU A 217 4.81 -16.43 -14.05
C LEU A 217 6.27 -16.02 -13.91
N HIS A 218 7.22 -16.97 -13.97
CA HIS A 218 8.64 -16.67 -13.84
C HIS A 218 9.07 -15.57 -14.81
N LYS A 219 8.64 -15.60 -16.06
CA LYS A 219 8.94 -14.55 -17.05
C LYS A 219 8.40 -13.18 -16.61
N LEU A 220 7.15 -13.13 -16.11
CA LEU A 220 6.48 -11.89 -15.70
C LEU A 220 7.14 -11.24 -14.47
N PHE A 221 7.58 -12.03 -13.50
CA PHE A 221 8.18 -11.52 -12.25
C PHE A 221 9.71 -11.35 -12.32
N SER A 222 10.38 -11.97 -13.29
CA SER A 222 11.84 -11.82 -13.50
C SER A 222 12.23 -10.73 -14.51
N GLN A 223 11.30 -10.28 -15.35
CA GLN A 223 11.54 -9.15 -16.25
C GLN A 223 11.71 -7.82 -15.49
N GLU A 224 12.07 -6.79 -16.25
CA GLU A 224 12.12 -5.43 -15.73
C GLU A 224 10.75 -4.98 -15.20
N HIS A 225 10.74 -4.55 -13.95
CA HIS A 225 9.60 -4.02 -13.22
C HIS A 225 10.01 -2.73 -12.54
N PHE A 226 9.03 -1.94 -12.09
CA PHE A 226 9.33 -0.72 -11.35
C PHE A 226 8.45 -0.60 -10.10
N VAL A 227 9.03 -0.04 -9.04
CA VAL A 227 8.30 0.34 -7.84
C VAL A 227 7.42 1.54 -8.18
N VAL A 228 6.12 1.35 -8.07
CA VAL A 228 5.09 2.38 -8.30
C VAL A 228 5.03 3.33 -7.12
N TYR A 229 5.02 2.77 -5.91
CA TYR A 229 4.85 3.51 -4.68
C TYR A 229 5.49 2.74 -3.53
N ARG A 230 6.02 3.48 -2.55
CA ARG A 230 6.56 2.92 -1.31
C ARG A 230 6.25 3.88 -0.17
N GLY A 231 5.52 3.41 0.85
CA GLY A 231 5.16 4.25 1.98
C GLY A 231 3.77 4.05 2.55
N TYR A 232 3.33 5.06 3.28
CA TYR A 232 2.07 5.19 3.98
C TYR A 232 0.84 5.06 3.08
N VAL A 233 -0.10 4.21 3.47
CA VAL A 233 -1.38 4.05 2.79
C VAL A 233 -2.46 4.72 3.64
N ASP A 234 -3.26 5.60 3.03
CA ASP A 234 -4.48 6.10 3.67
C ASP A 234 -5.53 4.98 3.69
N ASP A 235 -5.53 4.23 4.79
CA ASP A 235 -6.33 3.02 5.00
C ASP A 235 -7.25 3.20 6.21
N PRO A 236 -8.52 2.77 6.14
CA PRO A 236 -9.47 2.92 7.24
C PRO A 236 -9.11 2.16 8.52
N ARG A 237 -8.15 1.22 8.46
CA ARG A 237 -7.60 0.51 9.63
C ARG A 237 -6.56 1.32 10.40
N ASN A 238 -6.06 2.42 9.85
CA ASN A 238 -5.03 3.22 10.50
C ASN A 238 -5.51 3.81 11.83
N THR A 239 -4.61 3.87 12.79
CA THR A 239 -4.81 4.46 14.13
C THR A 239 -3.69 5.46 14.41
N ASP A 240 -3.71 6.09 15.57
CA ASP A 240 -2.62 6.95 16.03
C ASP A 240 -1.32 6.17 16.25
N ASN A 241 -1.38 4.86 16.45
CA ASN A 241 -0.23 4.06 16.86
C ASN A 241 0.13 2.90 15.94
N ALA A 242 -0.69 2.62 14.92
CA ALA A 242 -0.44 1.60 13.91
C ALA A 242 -1.04 2.03 12.57
N TRP A 243 -0.32 1.81 11.48
CA TRP A 243 -0.76 2.19 10.13
C TRP A 243 -0.28 1.21 9.07
N MET A 244 -0.98 1.22 7.93
CA MET A 244 -0.60 0.48 6.74
C MET A 244 0.51 1.19 5.98
N GLU A 245 1.52 0.43 5.57
CA GLU A 245 2.46 0.83 4.54
C GLU A 245 2.52 -0.24 3.46
N THR A 246 2.78 0.15 2.22
CA THR A 246 2.90 -0.80 1.12
C THR A 246 4.10 -0.50 0.25
N GLU A 247 4.60 -1.54 -0.42
CA GLU A 247 5.41 -1.42 -1.62
C GLU A 247 4.59 -1.94 -2.81
N ALA A 248 4.13 -1.02 -3.65
CA ALA A 248 3.40 -1.34 -4.87
C ALA A 248 4.37 -1.45 -6.03
N VAL A 249 4.33 -2.56 -6.76
CA VAL A 249 5.26 -2.86 -7.86
C VAL A 249 4.48 -3.23 -9.11
N ASN A 250 4.83 -2.62 -10.25
CA ASN A 250 4.17 -2.91 -11.51
C ASN A 250 4.94 -3.98 -12.30
N TYR A 251 4.26 -5.10 -12.54
CA TYR A 251 4.68 -6.14 -13.47
C TYR A 251 3.81 -6.04 -14.73
N HIS A 252 4.43 -5.89 -15.89
CA HIS A 252 3.70 -5.59 -17.13
C HIS A 252 3.91 -6.65 -18.19
N ASP A 253 2.82 -7.24 -18.67
CA ASP A 253 2.85 -8.10 -19.85
C ASP A 253 2.60 -7.25 -21.11
N GLU A 254 3.71 -6.85 -21.75
CA GLU A 254 3.69 -6.02 -22.96
C GLU A 254 3.10 -6.76 -24.16
N THR A 255 3.41 -8.05 -24.33
CA THR A 255 2.99 -8.84 -25.49
C THR A 255 1.66 -9.57 -25.26
N GLY A 256 1.28 -9.82 -24.01
CA GLY A 256 0.13 -10.65 -23.64
C GLY A 256 0.46 -12.15 -23.57
N GLU A 257 1.68 -12.55 -23.94
CA GLU A 257 2.09 -13.96 -24.03
C GLU A 257 2.00 -14.71 -22.71
N THR A 258 2.15 -14.01 -21.59
CA THR A 258 2.19 -14.63 -20.25
C THR A 258 0.79 -14.72 -19.66
N MET A 259 0.05 -13.62 -19.74
CA MET A 259 -1.18 -13.40 -19.00
C MET A 259 -2.46 -13.69 -19.80
N ASP A 260 -2.43 -13.68 -21.14
CA ASP A 260 -3.66 -13.88 -21.93
C ASP A 260 -4.22 -15.30 -21.81
N ASN A 261 -3.35 -16.28 -21.60
CA ASN A 261 -3.72 -17.69 -21.44
C ASN A 261 -3.73 -18.14 -19.98
N LEU A 262 -3.61 -17.21 -19.03
CA LEU A 262 -3.63 -17.52 -17.60
C LEU A 262 -5.03 -17.27 -17.04
N PRO A 263 -5.82 -18.32 -16.74
CA PRO A 263 -7.13 -18.13 -16.16
C PRO A 263 -7.00 -17.53 -14.75
N LEU A 264 -7.68 -16.40 -14.53
CA LEU A 264 -7.79 -15.81 -13.20
C LEU A 264 -8.83 -16.60 -12.40
N GLU A 265 -8.50 -16.87 -11.15
CA GLU A 265 -9.35 -17.61 -10.23
C GLU A 265 -9.24 -16.94 -8.85
N ALA A 266 -10.38 -16.52 -8.30
CA ALA A 266 -10.37 -15.77 -7.05
C ALA A 266 -9.93 -16.69 -5.90
N GLY A 267 -8.97 -16.23 -5.10
CA GLY A 267 -8.56 -16.90 -3.87
C GLY A 267 -9.62 -16.87 -2.77
N ASP A 268 -9.25 -17.37 -1.59
CA ASP A 268 -10.18 -17.51 -0.47
C ASP A 268 -10.66 -16.16 0.09
N ASP A 269 -9.83 -15.11 0.04
CA ASP A 269 -10.17 -13.76 0.52
C ASP A 269 -10.77 -12.84 -0.57
N ALA A 270 -10.64 -13.24 -1.83
CA ALA A 270 -11.25 -12.58 -2.98
C ALA A 270 -12.65 -13.16 -3.28
N GLY A 271 -13.64 -12.29 -3.49
CA GLY A 271 -14.98 -12.70 -3.94
C GLY A 271 -15.05 -12.87 -5.46
N VAL A 272 -14.35 -12.01 -6.19
CA VAL A 272 -14.29 -12.00 -7.66
C VAL A 272 -12.90 -11.53 -8.08
N VAL A 273 -12.34 -12.10 -9.15
CA VAL A 273 -11.12 -11.61 -9.80
C VAL A 273 -11.39 -11.35 -11.27
N LYS A 274 -10.86 -10.26 -11.83
CA LYS A 274 -10.92 -10.00 -13.27
C LYS A 274 -9.86 -9.01 -13.75
N TRP A 275 -9.69 -8.97 -15.07
CA TRP A 275 -9.11 -7.82 -15.75
C TRP A 275 -10.07 -6.63 -15.70
N VAL A 276 -9.54 -5.48 -15.28
CA VAL A 276 -10.26 -4.21 -15.23
C VAL A 276 -9.58 -3.22 -16.16
N ASP A 277 -10.37 -2.62 -17.06
CA ASP A 277 -9.92 -1.48 -17.86
C ASP A 277 -9.65 -0.30 -16.93
N ILE A 278 -8.46 0.26 -17.02
CA ILE A 278 -8.06 1.39 -16.18
C ILE A 278 -8.67 2.68 -16.74
N SER A 279 -9.35 3.43 -15.86
CA SER A 279 -9.73 4.82 -16.10
C SER A 279 -9.85 5.59 -14.80
N GLU A 280 -9.91 6.92 -14.89
CA GLU A 280 -10.02 7.81 -13.73
C GLU A 280 -11.31 7.63 -12.91
N LYS A 281 -12.35 7.03 -13.49
CA LYS A 281 -13.65 6.80 -12.83
C LYS A 281 -13.62 5.60 -11.89
N LEU A 282 -12.56 4.79 -11.93
CA LEU A 282 -12.48 3.56 -11.18
C LEU A 282 -12.38 3.84 -9.67
N GLN A 283 -13.37 3.33 -8.93
CA GLN A 283 -13.38 3.38 -7.47
C GLN A 283 -12.65 2.16 -6.92
N LEU A 284 -11.57 2.40 -6.18
CA LEU A 284 -10.73 1.36 -5.60
C LEU A 284 -10.51 1.58 -4.11
N TYR A 285 -10.30 0.47 -3.41
CA TYR A 285 -9.98 0.42 -1.99
C TYR A 285 -8.73 1.22 -1.63
N ALA A 286 -8.73 1.82 -0.43
CA ALA A 286 -7.59 2.56 0.13
C ALA A 286 -6.98 3.57 -0.88
N SER A 287 -5.67 3.57 -1.07
CA SER A 287 -4.98 4.45 -2.02
C SER A 287 -4.77 3.83 -3.41
N HIS A 288 -5.44 2.72 -3.75
CA HIS A 288 -5.10 1.95 -4.95
C HIS A 288 -5.32 2.73 -6.26
N SER A 289 -6.33 3.60 -6.32
CA SER A 289 -6.56 4.47 -7.49
C SER A 289 -5.37 5.38 -7.79
N TYR A 290 -4.67 5.86 -6.74
CA TYR A 290 -3.46 6.65 -6.89
C TYR A 290 -2.31 5.82 -7.49
N PHE A 291 -2.13 4.57 -7.04
CA PHE A 291 -1.10 3.69 -7.60
C PHE A 291 -1.36 3.37 -9.07
N ILE A 292 -2.61 3.05 -9.42
CA ILE A 292 -3.00 2.80 -10.81
C ILE A 292 -2.77 4.03 -11.68
N LYS A 293 -3.07 5.24 -11.20
CA LYS A 293 -2.75 6.48 -11.92
C LYS A 293 -1.25 6.58 -12.24
N LEU A 294 -0.39 6.39 -11.24
CA LEU A 294 1.07 6.42 -11.43
C LEU A 294 1.54 5.37 -12.46
N VAL A 295 0.92 4.18 -12.46
CA VAL A 295 1.19 3.15 -13.47
C VAL A 295 0.82 3.64 -14.88
N THR A 296 -0.35 4.26 -15.05
CA THR A 296 -0.76 4.78 -16.36
C THR A 296 0.15 5.88 -16.88
N GLU A 297 0.62 6.77 -15.99
CA GLU A 297 1.58 7.84 -16.33
C GLU A 297 2.90 7.23 -16.81
N LYS A 298 3.44 6.26 -16.07
CA LYS A 298 4.70 5.58 -16.42
C LYS A 298 4.60 4.78 -17.72
N ARG A 299 3.45 4.15 -17.98
CA ARG A 299 3.20 3.32 -19.17
C ARG A 299 2.71 4.13 -20.38
N GLY A 300 2.42 5.42 -20.22
CA GLY A 300 1.86 6.25 -21.29
C GLY A 300 0.45 5.80 -21.73
N ALA A 301 -0.32 5.23 -20.81
CA ALA A 301 -1.66 4.70 -21.08
C ALA A 301 -2.75 5.79 -21.02
N HIS A 302 -3.97 5.41 -21.43
CA HIS A 302 -5.18 6.18 -21.18
C HIS A 302 -5.46 6.33 -19.66
N TRP A 303 -6.05 7.47 -19.26
CA TRP A 303 -6.47 7.76 -17.89
C TRP A 303 -7.70 8.68 -17.86
N SER A 304 -7.60 9.85 -18.48
CA SER A 304 -8.65 10.89 -18.52
C SER A 304 -9.77 10.48 -19.47
N GLU A 305 -10.99 10.43 -18.96
CA GLU A 305 -12.22 10.15 -19.69
C GLU A 305 -12.84 11.44 -20.25
N ASP A 306 -12.51 12.58 -19.65
CA ASP A 306 -12.90 13.87 -20.19
C ASP A 306 -11.94 14.26 -21.33
N PRO A 307 -12.48 14.71 -22.49
CA PRO A 307 -11.67 15.39 -23.50
C PRO A 307 -11.22 16.69 -22.86
N GLY A 308 -10.00 16.69 -22.29
CA GLY A 308 -9.42 17.88 -21.71
C GLY A 308 -9.61 19.04 -22.68
N SER A 309 -10.19 20.13 -22.19
CA SER A 309 -10.34 21.37 -22.95
C SER A 309 -8.99 21.68 -23.60
N GLU A 310 -8.90 21.51 -24.91
CA GLU A 310 -7.87 22.15 -25.70
C GLU A 310 -8.08 23.65 -25.48
N CYS A 311 -7.42 24.20 -24.46
CA CYS A 311 -7.16 25.63 -24.39
C CYS A 311 -6.25 25.91 -25.58
N HIS A 312 -6.86 26.13 -26.74
CA HIS A 312 -6.22 26.74 -27.89
C HIS A 312 -5.62 28.06 -27.38
N LYS A 313 -4.29 28.11 -27.36
CA LYS A 313 -3.55 29.37 -27.31
C LYS A 313 -3.67 30.08 -28.64
#